data_AF-A0A6P2B0S5-F1
#
_entry.id   AF-A0A6P2B0S5-F1
#
_cell.length_a   1.000
_cell.length_b   1.000
_cell.length_c   1.000
_cell.angle_alpha   90.00
_cell.angle_beta   90.00
_cell.angle_gamma   90.00
#
_symmetry.space_group_name_H-M   'P 1'
#
loop_
_entity.id
_entity.type
_entity.pdbx_description
1 polymer ?
#
loop_
_entity_poly.entity_id
_entity_poly.type
_entity_poly.pdbx_seq_one_letter_code
_entity_poly.pdbx_strand_id
1 'polypeptide(L)'
;MIADLSTSPRKLVDDITQAKALSAELTGVTLVNQYNPPKQVEVISTWELLTNFLPDVQAYIPLDVASLRRIVNAHLYGGREQRIASAQLKDDELLIWSCEPKLYSCLVGDLTPLRSVDREEWKNFEVSSSGSYLSWKTLDIDIDLDTIRYTIDPEFKKQQDQKRHQELLRYAKGIVQLRQEHKLSRKECGISDYELRQIESGKVMPNHKILGTLAAAHQMSFSDYLEAVSQAIPMEHI
;
A
#
# COMPACT_ATOMS: atom_id res chain seq x y z
N MET A 1 -26.20 15.26 -25.04
CA MET A 1 -27.27 14.36 -24.57
C MET A 1 -26.77 13.71 -23.29
N ILE A 2 -27.25 14.22 -22.16
CA ILE A 2 -26.87 13.78 -20.81
C ILE A 2 -27.85 12.67 -20.45
N ALA A 3 -27.34 11.47 -20.17
CA ALA A 3 -28.16 10.36 -19.71
C ALA A 3 -28.47 10.56 -18.22
N ASP A 4 -29.76 10.52 -17.93
CA ASP A 4 -30.43 10.74 -16.66
C ASP A 4 -30.06 9.65 -15.64
N LEU A 5 -29.35 10.02 -14.57
CA LEU A 5 -29.07 9.18 -13.40
C LEU A 5 -30.20 9.34 -12.36
N SER A 6 -31.45 9.10 -12.77
CA SER A 6 -32.57 9.02 -11.85
C SER A 6 -32.71 7.59 -11.29
N THR A 7 -31.81 7.17 -10.40
CA THR A 7 -32.11 6.04 -9.52
C THR A 7 -33.22 6.49 -8.56
N SER A 8 -34.42 5.96 -8.80
CA SER A 8 -35.63 6.27 -8.02
C SER A 8 -35.36 6.15 -6.50
N PRO A 9 -35.82 7.11 -5.67
CA PRO A 9 -35.65 7.08 -4.21
C PRO A 9 -36.15 5.79 -3.55
N ARG A 10 -37.03 5.03 -4.20
CA ARG A 10 -37.49 3.73 -3.71
C ARG A 10 -36.42 2.65 -3.70
N LYS A 11 -35.54 2.58 -4.73
CA LYS A 11 -34.44 1.61 -4.73
C LYS A 11 -33.45 1.86 -3.59
N LEU A 12 -33.18 3.14 -3.30
CA LEU A 12 -32.30 3.55 -2.22
C LEU A 12 -32.84 3.14 -0.84
N VAL A 13 -34.18 3.21 -0.65
CA VAL A 13 -34.84 2.81 0.59
C VAL A 13 -34.89 1.28 0.74
N ASP A 14 -35.04 0.55 -0.36
CA ASP A 14 -35.00 -0.91 -0.36
C ASP A 14 -33.58 -1.42 -0.02
N ASP A 15 -32.54 -0.79 -0.57
CA ASP A 15 -31.13 -1.10 -0.29
C ASP A 15 -30.75 -0.78 1.18
N ILE A 16 -31.26 0.33 1.74
CA ILE A 16 -31.09 0.70 3.16
C ILE A 16 -31.83 -0.29 4.07
N THR A 17 -32.98 -0.80 3.64
CA THR A 17 -33.76 -1.79 4.41
C THR A 17 -33.07 -3.14 4.40
N GLN A 18 -32.45 -3.51 3.28
CA GLN A 18 -31.63 -4.72 3.15
C GLN A 18 -30.33 -4.61 3.97
N ALA A 19 -29.71 -3.42 4.03
CA ALA A 19 -28.56 -3.15 4.91
C ALA A 19 -28.92 -3.22 6.41
N LYS A 20 -30.12 -2.76 6.80
CA LYS A 20 -30.66 -2.91 8.16
C LYS A 20 -30.97 -4.37 8.50
N ALA A 21 -31.47 -5.15 7.54
CA ALA A 21 -31.69 -6.59 7.71
C ALA A 21 -30.36 -7.35 7.87
N LEU A 22 -29.32 -7.01 7.08
CA LEU A 22 -27.97 -7.55 7.25
C LEU A 22 -27.34 -7.15 8.59
N SER A 23 -27.60 -5.93 9.08
CA SER A 23 -27.17 -5.47 10.40
C SER A 23 -27.82 -6.27 11.53
N ALA A 24 -29.06 -6.74 11.36
CA ALA A 24 -29.73 -7.60 12.33
C ALA A 24 -29.14 -9.02 12.34
N GLU A 25 -28.70 -9.55 11.19
CA GLU A 25 -28.00 -10.85 11.12
C GLU A 25 -26.57 -10.81 11.68
N LEU A 26 -25.93 -9.64 11.74
CA LEU A 26 -24.60 -9.46 12.32
C LEU A 26 -24.56 -9.43 13.86
N THR A 27 -25.71 -9.54 14.52
CA THR A 27 -25.79 -9.70 15.99
C THR A 27 -25.18 -11.02 16.51
N GLY A 28 -24.71 -11.90 15.61
CA GLY A 28 -24.03 -13.16 15.96
C GLY A 28 -22.51 -13.19 15.81
N VAL A 29 -21.83 -12.11 15.37
CA VAL A 29 -20.38 -12.17 15.12
C VAL A 29 -19.61 -11.97 16.43
N THR A 30 -19.30 -13.08 17.09
CA THR A 30 -18.32 -13.12 18.18
C THR A 30 -16.92 -12.91 17.57
N LEU A 31 -16.32 -11.74 17.79
CA LEU A 31 -14.92 -11.49 17.45
C LEU A 31 -14.04 -12.30 18.40
N VAL A 32 -13.56 -13.45 17.95
CA VAL A 32 -12.56 -14.24 18.69
C VAL A 32 -11.19 -13.57 18.51
N ASN A 33 -10.78 -12.81 19.52
CA ASN A 33 -9.43 -12.30 19.67
C ASN A 33 -8.52 -13.43 20.20
N GLN A 34 -7.54 -13.88 19.43
CA GLN A 34 -6.61 -14.94 19.86
C GLN A 34 -5.48 -14.45 20.80
N TYR A 35 -5.43 -13.16 21.16
CA TYR A 35 -4.32 -12.60 21.93
C TYR A 35 -4.71 -11.75 23.16
N ASN A 36 -5.97 -11.71 23.59
CA ASN A 36 -6.35 -11.05 24.86
C ASN A 36 -7.77 -11.48 25.31
N PRO A 37 -8.07 -11.67 26.61
CA PRO A 37 -9.41 -12.08 27.05
C PRO A 37 -10.46 -10.99 26.72
N PRO A 38 -11.73 -11.39 26.51
CA PRO A 38 -12.75 -10.53 25.94
C PRO A 38 -13.19 -9.49 26.98
N LYS A 39 -12.74 -8.25 26.83
CA LYS A 39 -13.53 -7.12 27.34
C LYS A 39 -14.77 -7.04 26.46
N GLN A 40 -15.94 -7.21 27.06
CA GLN A 40 -17.23 -6.95 26.43
C GLN A 40 -17.22 -5.53 25.86
N VAL A 41 -17.05 -5.41 24.55
CA VAL A 41 -17.29 -4.17 23.83
C VAL A 41 -18.79 -4.19 23.55
N GLU A 42 -19.54 -3.33 24.22
CA GLU A 42 -20.95 -3.09 23.89
C GLU A 42 -21.04 -2.80 22.40
N VAL A 43 -21.84 -3.62 21.69
CA VAL A 43 -22.12 -3.45 20.27
C VAL A 43 -23.04 -2.24 20.14
N ILE A 44 -22.43 -1.05 20.18
CA ILE A 44 -23.05 0.18 19.70
C ILE A 44 -23.39 -0.09 18.23
N SER A 45 -24.63 0.21 17.85
CA SER A 45 -25.12 -0.04 16.51
C SER A 45 -24.11 0.51 15.50
N THR A 46 -23.71 -0.30 14.52
CA THR A 46 -22.63 0.03 13.57
C THR A 46 -22.89 1.38 12.88
N TRP A 47 -24.18 1.76 12.77
CA TRP A 47 -24.65 3.02 12.24
C TRP A 47 -24.32 4.25 13.11
N GLU A 48 -24.51 4.17 14.44
CA GLU A 48 -24.19 5.28 15.36
C GLU A 48 -22.69 5.53 15.46
N LEU A 49 -21.87 4.47 15.37
CA LEU A 49 -20.41 4.60 15.25
C LEU A 49 -20.07 5.30 13.93
N LEU A 50 -20.63 4.85 12.79
CA LEU A 50 -20.34 5.45 11.48
C LEU A 50 -20.70 6.94 11.41
N THR A 51 -21.85 7.36 11.94
CA THR A 51 -22.26 8.78 11.93
C THR A 51 -21.42 9.66 12.85
N ASN A 52 -20.89 9.11 13.94
CA ASN A 52 -20.00 9.84 14.85
C ASN A 52 -18.55 9.91 14.33
N PHE A 53 -18.10 8.91 13.56
CA PHE A 53 -16.73 8.84 13.04
C PHE A 53 -16.55 9.45 11.66
N LEU A 54 -17.62 9.62 10.88
CA LEU A 54 -17.57 10.07 9.49
C LEU A 54 -18.72 11.09 9.24
N PRO A 55 -18.49 12.40 9.45
CA PRO A 55 -19.53 13.41 9.23
C PRO A 55 -19.94 13.58 7.75
N ASP A 56 -19.13 13.13 6.79
CA ASP A 56 -19.31 13.32 5.35
C ASP A 56 -19.78 12.06 4.57
N VAL A 57 -20.45 11.12 5.24
CA VAL A 57 -20.84 9.79 4.68
C VAL A 57 -21.80 9.85 3.47
N GLN A 58 -22.39 11.00 3.14
CA GLN A 58 -23.41 11.08 2.07
C GLN A 58 -22.92 10.60 0.69
N ALA A 59 -21.61 10.60 0.41
CA ALA A 59 -21.04 10.05 -0.83
C ALA A 59 -20.34 8.68 -0.67
N TYR A 60 -20.15 8.24 0.57
CA TYR A 60 -19.37 7.06 0.91
C TYR A 60 -20.29 5.91 1.30
N ILE A 61 -20.60 5.05 0.33
CA ILE A 61 -21.43 3.87 0.58
C ILE A 61 -20.49 2.67 0.77
N PRO A 62 -20.23 2.22 2.01
CA PRO A 62 -19.57 0.95 2.22
C PRO A 62 -20.42 -0.14 1.56
N LEU A 63 -19.83 -0.79 0.57
CA LEU A 63 -20.55 -1.69 -0.34
C LEU A 63 -20.98 -2.99 0.34
N ASP A 64 -20.26 -3.38 1.41
CA ASP A 64 -20.50 -4.62 2.14
C ASP A 64 -19.99 -4.56 3.60
N VAL A 65 -20.30 -5.61 4.36
CA VAL A 65 -19.87 -5.81 5.75
C VAL A 65 -18.35 -5.88 5.89
N ALA A 66 -17.65 -6.45 4.90
CA ALA A 66 -16.20 -6.55 4.93
C ALA A 66 -15.56 -5.15 4.83
N SER A 67 -16.11 -4.25 4.02
CA SER A 67 -15.73 -2.84 3.94
C SER A 67 -15.94 -2.13 5.26
N LEU A 68 -17.09 -2.30 5.91
CA LEU A 68 -17.35 -1.74 7.24
C LEU A 68 -16.31 -2.19 8.27
N ARG A 69 -16.00 -3.49 8.29
CA ARG A 69 -14.97 -4.04 9.17
C ARG A 69 -13.59 -3.44 8.89
N ARG A 70 -13.22 -3.25 7.62
CA ARG A 70 -11.95 -2.61 7.23
C ARG A 70 -11.87 -1.16 7.70
N ILE A 71 -12.96 -0.40 7.56
CA ILE A 71 -13.04 1.00 8.03
C ILE A 71 -12.86 1.07 9.54
N VAL A 72 -13.63 0.28 10.29
CA VAL A 72 -13.56 0.22 11.75
C VAL A 72 -12.15 -0.15 12.20
N ASN A 73 -11.56 -1.20 11.62
CA ASN A 73 -10.20 -1.62 11.95
C ASN A 73 -9.15 -0.54 11.64
N ALA A 74 -9.24 0.12 10.49
CA ALA A 74 -8.33 1.21 10.13
C ALA A 74 -8.47 2.42 11.07
N HIS A 75 -9.66 2.65 11.62
CA HIS A 75 -9.88 3.69 12.62
C HIS A 75 -9.27 3.32 13.97
N LEU A 76 -9.49 2.08 14.43
CA LEU A 76 -9.00 1.60 15.72
C LEU A 76 -7.47 1.44 15.77
N TYR A 77 -6.86 1.00 14.66
CA TYR A 77 -5.43 0.66 14.61
C TYR A 77 -4.59 1.63 13.76
N GLY A 78 -5.20 2.70 13.24
CA GLY A 78 -4.54 3.65 12.35
C GLY A 78 -4.38 3.14 10.90
N GLY A 79 -3.87 4.02 10.04
CA GLY A 79 -3.67 3.72 8.60
C GLY A 79 -4.90 3.95 7.74
N ARG A 80 -5.82 4.83 8.14
CA ARG A 80 -7.04 5.17 7.37
C ARG A 80 -6.73 5.62 5.93
N GLU A 81 -5.72 6.45 5.77
CA GLU A 81 -5.29 7.02 4.48
C GLU A 81 -4.54 6.02 3.59
N GLN A 82 -4.17 4.85 4.12
CA GLN A 82 -3.31 3.85 3.48
C GLN A 82 -4.05 2.53 3.21
N ARG A 83 -5.32 2.43 3.61
CA ARG A 83 -6.11 1.20 3.51
C ARG A 83 -7.30 1.39 2.57
N ILE A 84 -7.57 0.34 1.83
CA ILE A 84 -8.70 0.18 0.92
C ILE A 84 -9.89 -0.34 1.72
N ALA A 85 -10.98 0.40 1.70
CA ALA A 85 -12.25 -0.05 2.25
C ALA A 85 -13.01 -0.90 1.24
N SER A 86 -13.07 -0.46 -0.03
CA SER A 86 -13.73 -1.18 -1.10
C SER A 86 -13.15 -0.80 -2.46
N ALA A 87 -13.36 -1.66 -3.46
CA ALA A 87 -12.98 -1.39 -4.83
C ALA A 87 -13.98 -2.01 -5.80
N GLN A 88 -14.17 -1.37 -6.95
CA GLN A 88 -15.04 -1.81 -8.04
C GLN A 88 -14.39 -1.50 -9.38
N LEU A 89 -14.57 -2.41 -10.34
CA LEU A 89 -14.23 -2.15 -11.74
C LEU A 89 -15.49 -1.73 -12.48
N LYS A 90 -15.44 -0.57 -13.12
CA LYS A 90 -16.48 -0.08 -14.02
C LYS A 90 -15.86 0.16 -15.39
N ASP A 91 -16.25 -0.65 -16.37
CA ASP A 91 -15.61 -0.71 -17.68
C ASP A 91 -14.10 -0.98 -17.53
N ASP A 92 -13.25 0.00 -17.84
CA ASP A 92 -11.79 -0.09 -17.70
C ASP A 92 -11.27 0.72 -16.48
N GLU A 93 -12.16 1.34 -15.70
CA GLU A 93 -11.83 2.22 -14.58
C GLU A 93 -11.99 1.51 -13.23
N LEU A 94 -10.91 1.47 -12.46
CA LEU A 94 -10.89 0.95 -11.10
C LEU A 94 -11.21 2.07 -10.11
N LEU A 95 -12.37 1.95 -9.47
CA LEU A 95 -12.87 2.85 -8.43
C LEU A 95 -12.51 2.28 -7.07
N ILE A 96 -11.80 3.04 -6.24
CA ILE A 96 -11.27 2.58 -4.96
C ILE A 96 -11.63 3.58 -3.87
N TRP A 97 -12.33 3.09 -2.86
CA TRP A 97 -12.62 3.85 -1.65
C TRP A 97 -11.60 3.49 -0.57
N SER A 98 -10.92 4.49 -0.01
CA SER A 98 -10.09 4.27 1.17
C SER A 98 -10.90 4.19 2.46
N CYS A 99 -10.25 3.79 3.56
CA CYS A 99 -10.85 3.80 4.90
C CYS A 99 -10.94 5.20 5.51
N GLU A 100 -10.15 6.17 5.02
CA GLU A 100 -10.54 7.58 5.00
C GLU A 100 -11.47 7.77 3.80
N PRO A 101 -12.67 8.35 3.91
CA PRO A 101 -13.72 8.27 2.87
C PRO A 101 -13.41 9.12 1.62
N LYS A 102 -12.38 8.72 0.89
CA LYS A 102 -11.87 9.35 -0.34
C LYS A 102 -11.92 8.33 -1.47
N LEU A 103 -12.44 8.79 -2.61
CA LEU A 103 -12.49 8.02 -3.84
C LEU A 103 -11.22 8.28 -4.66
N TYR A 104 -10.61 7.20 -5.11
CA TYR A 104 -9.55 7.20 -6.11
C TYR A 104 -10.08 6.49 -7.35
N SER A 105 -9.75 6.99 -8.53
CA SER A 105 -10.07 6.32 -9.79
C SER A 105 -8.87 6.32 -10.72
N CYS A 106 -8.67 5.19 -11.41
CA CYS A 106 -7.59 5.04 -12.38
C CYS A 106 -8.00 4.04 -13.47
N LEU A 107 -7.43 4.17 -14.67
CA LEU A 107 -7.56 3.12 -15.68
C LEU A 107 -6.70 1.93 -15.29
N VAL A 108 -7.25 0.72 -15.35
CA VAL A 108 -6.49 -0.50 -14.99
C VAL A 108 -5.24 -0.66 -15.87
N GLY A 109 -5.31 -0.28 -17.14
CA GLY A 109 -4.18 -0.32 -18.07
C GLY A 109 -3.02 0.63 -17.72
N ASP A 110 -3.25 1.63 -16.87
CA ASP A 110 -2.20 2.54 -16.40
C ASP A 110 -1.39 1.93 -15.25
N LEU A 111 -1.94 0.93 -14.55
CA LEU A 111 -1.25 0.19 -13.51
C LEU A 111 -0.20 -0.71 -14.13
N THR A 112 1.08 -0.41 -13.84
CA THR A 112 2.23 -1.11 -14.43
C THR A 112 2.14 -2.64 -14.35
N PRO A 113 1.74 -3.26 -13.21
CA PRO A 113 1.62 -4.71 -13.13
C PRO A 113 0.52 -5.31 -14.02
N LEU A 114 -0.52 -4.54 -14.35
CA LEU A 114 -1.71 -5.02 -15.07
C LEU A 114 -1.73 -4.61 -16.54
N ARG A 115 -0.77 -3.82 -17.00
CA ARG A 115 -0.73 -3.28 -18.38
C ARG A 115 -0.73 -4.36 -19.46
N SER A 116 -0.12 -5.51 -19.19
CA SER A 116 -0.06 -6.65 -20.13
C SER A 116 -1.06 -7.76 -19.81
N VAL A 117 -1.95 -7.54 -18.83
CA VAL A 117 -2.94 -8.52 -18.41
C VAL A 117 -4.20 -8.37 -19.27
N ASP A 118 -4.79 -9.50 -19.66
CA ASP A 118 -6.02 -9.53 -20.44
C ASP A 118 -7.16 -8.87 -19.66
N ARG A 119 -8.00 -8.09 -20.36
CA ARG A 119 -9.10 -7.34 -19.74
C ARG A 119 -10.09 -8.23 -19.00
N GLU A 120 -10.25 -9.48 -19.43
CA GLU A 120 -11.13 -10.45 -18.78
C GLU A 120 -10.68 -10.81 -17.37
N GLU A 121 -9.37 -10.73 -17.11
CA GLU A 121 -8.77 -11.00 -15.80
C GLU A 121 -8.85 -9.80 -14.86
N TRP A 122 -9.06 -8.58 -15.39
CA TRP A 122 -9.08 -7.36 -14.57
C TRP A 122 -10.16 -7.38 -13.49
N LYS A 123 -11.28 -8.08 -13.70
CA LYS A 123 -12.37 -8.19 -12.72
C LYS A 123 -12.10 -9.21 -11.60
N ASN A 124 -11.08 -10.05 -11.74
CA ASN A 124 -10.81 -11.17 -10.83
C ASN A 124 -9.93 -10.76 -9.63
N PHE A 125 -10.25 -9.61 -9.02
CA PHE A 125 -9.54 -9.14 -7.82
C PHE A 125 -10.37 -9.25 -6.54
N GLU A 126 -9.67 -9.31 -5.42
CA GLU A 126 -10.26 -9.24 -4.09
C GLU A 126 -9.55 -8.17 -3.26
N VAL A 127 -10.32 -7.42 -2.46
CA VAL A 127 -9.74 -6.54 -1.43
C VAL A 127 -9.32 -7.41 -0.25
N SER A 128 -8.06 -7.29 0.18
CA SER A 128 -7.57 -8.06 1.32
C SER A 128 -8.38 -7.80 2.59
N SER A 129 -8.38 -8.77 3.52
CA SER A 129 -9.20 -8.69 4.75
C SER A 129 -8.85 -7.48 5.63
N SER A 130 -7.59 -7.05 5.60
CA SER A 130 -7.08 -5.86 6.30
C SER A 130 -7.30 -4.55 5.53
N GLY A 131 -7.63 -4.63 4.23
CA GLY A 131 -7.66 -3.49 3.31
C GLY A 131 -6.27 -3.04 2.85
N SER A 132 -5.23 -3.83 3.07
CA SER A 132 -3.86 -3.42 2.73
C SER A 132 -3.56 -3.41 1.23
N TYR A 133 -4.28 -4.21 0.43
CA TYR A 133 -4.05 -4.35 -1.00
C TYR A 133 -5.27 -4.94 -1.73
N LEU A 134 -5.31 -4.75 -3.04
CA LEU A 134 -6.09 -5.53 -4.01
C LEU A 134 -5.23 -6.69 -4.49
N SER A 135 -5.80 -7.88 -4.60
CA SER A 135 -5.08 -9.08 -5.01
C SER A 135 -5.72 -9.73 -6.23
N TRP A 136 -4.95 -9.90 -7.30
CA TRP A 136 -5.25 -10.78 -8.43
C TRP A 136 -4.53 -12.10 -8.23
N LYS A 137 -5.13 -13.01 -7.44
CA LYS A 137 -4.51 -14.26 -6.99
C LYS A 137 -4.00 -15.15 -8.12
N THR A 138 -4.71 -15.19 -9.25
CA THR A 138 -4.32 -15.99 -10.43
C THR A 138 -3.07 -15.46 -11.11
N LEU A 139 -2.75 -14.18 -10.92
CA LEU A 139 -1.64 -13.48 -11.56
C LEU A 139 -0.46 -13.22 -10.61
N ASP A 140 -0.61 -13.53 -9.32
CA ASP A 140 0.36 -13.19 -8.27
C ASP A 140 0.68 -11.69 -8.23
N ILE A 141 -0.37 -10.86 -8.38
CA ILE A 141 -0.27 -9.40 -8.39
C ILE A 141 -1.05 -8.83 -7.20
N ASP A 142 -0.34 -8.13 -6.33
CA ASP A 142 -0.92 -7.32 -5.26
C ASP A 142 -0.65 -5.83 -5.51
N ILE A 143 -1.68 -5.00 -5.33
CA ILE A 143 -1.61 -3.54 -5.53
C ILE A 143 -2.17 -2.85 -4.29
N ASP A 144 -1.34 -2.05 -3.62
CA ASP A 144 -1.75 -1.23 -2.48
C ASP A 144 -2.28 0.15 -2.90
N LEU A 145 -2.81 0.90 -1.93
CA LEU A 145 -3.37 2.23 -2.20
C LEU A 145 -2.30 3.24 -2.64
N ASP A 146 -1.06 3.10 -2.17
CA ASP A 146 0.03 3.99 -2.55
C ASP A 146 0.45 3.78 -4.00
N THR A 147 0.38 2.56 -4.52
CA THR A 147 0.59 2.25 -5.95
C THR A 147 -0.46 2.95 -6.82
N ILE A 148 -1.71 2.98 -6.37
CA ILE A 148 -2.78 3.72 -7.05
C ILE A 148 -2.48 5.21 -7.03
N ARG A 149 -2.18 5.78 -5.86
CA ARG A 149 -1.82 7.21 -5.70
C ARG A 149 -0.62 7.58 -6.56
N TYR A 150 0.41 6.74 -6.59
CA TYR A 150 1.60 6.95 -7.44
C TYR A 150 1.25 7.03 -8.93
N THR A 151 0.20 6.31 -9.35
CA THR A 151 -0.26 6.29 -10.74
C THR A 151 -1.04 7.55 -11.11
N ILE A 152 -1.88 8.07 -10.20
CA ILE A 152 -2.86 9.13 -10.53
C ILE A 152 -2.56 10.52 -9.95
N ASP A 153 -1.69 10.61 -8.95
CA ASP A 153 -1.34 11.85 -8.26
C ASP A 153 0.14 12.21 -8.57
N PRO A 154 0.39 13.19 -9.46
CA PRO A 154 1.74 13.62 -9.82
C PRO A 154 2.54 14.18 -8.64
N GLU A 155 1.87 14.78 -7.64
CA GLU A 155 2.54 15.32 -6.47
C GLU A 155 2.97 14.18 -5.54
N PHE A 156 2.08 13.23 -5.27
CA PHE A 156 2.42 12.03 -4.51
C PHE A 156 3.55 11.24 -5.19
N LYS A 157 3.48 11.07 -6.51
CA LYS A 157 4.55 10.46 -7.31
C LYS A 157 5.89 11.16 -7.10
N LYS A 158 5.92 12.49 -7.25
CA LYS A 158 7.13 13.29 -7.05
C LYS A 158 7.69 13.13 -5.63
N GLN A 159 6.84 13.16 -4.61
CA GLN A 159 7.25 12.97 -3.22
C GLN A 159 7.84 11.58 -2.98
N GLN A 160 7.23 10.53 -3.54
CA GLN A 160 7.75 9.16 -3.43
C GLN A 160 9.06 8.97 -4.19
N ASP A 161 9.17 9.52 -5.40
CA ASP A 161 10.40 9.48 -6.18
C ASP A 161 11.53 10.23 -5.45
N GLN A 162 11.23 11.35 -4.80
CA GLN A 162 12.18 12.09 -3.96
C GLN A 162 12.62 11.29 -2.73
N LYS A 163 11.68 10.68 -1.99
CA LYS A 163 11.98 9.83 -0.83
C LYS A 163 12.87 8.66 -1.23
N ARG A 164 12.49 7.95 -2.30
CA ARG A 164 13.28 6.85 -2.86
C ARG A 164 14.68 7.31 -3.26
N HIS A 165 14.80 8.47 -3.90
CA HIS A 165 16.11 9.01 -4.27
C HIS A 165 16.96 9.36 -3.04
N GLN A 166 16.37 9.97 -2.01
CA GLN A 166 17.06 10.26 -0.74
C GLN A 166 17.54 8.99 -0.06
N GLU A 167 16.73 7.93 -0.03
CA GLU A 167 17.12 6.62 0.50
C GLU A 167 18.28 6.02 -0.30
N LEU A 168 18.24 6.06 -1.63
CA LEU A 168 19.34 5.59 -2.48
C LEU A 168 20.63 6.35 -2.21
N LEU A 169 20.56 7.68 -2.07
CA LEU A 169 21.72 8.50 -1.72
C LEU A 169 22.26 8.14 -0.33
N ARG A 170 21.38 7.91 0.64
CA ARG A 170 21.74 7.53 2.01
C ARG A 170 22.50 6.20 2.02
N TYR A 171 22.00 5.19 1.31
CA TYR A 171 22.69 3.91 1.13
C TYR A 171 24.02 4.05 0.39
N ALA A 172 24.04 4.83 -0.69
CA ALA A 172 25.25 5.08 -1.47
C ALA A 172 26.37 5.72 -0.62
N LYS A 173 26.03 6.70 0.23
CA LYS A 173 26.96 7.30 1.19
C LYS A 173 27.54 6.26 2.14
N GLY A 174 26.72 5.37 2.70
CA GLY A 174 27.19 4.29 3.57
C GLY A 174 28.18 3.34 2.87
N ILE A 175 27.91 2.97 1.62
CA ILE A 175 28.82 2.13 0.82
C ILE A 175 30.15 2.85 0.55
N VAL A 176 30.10 4.13 0.18
CA VAL A 176 31.31 4.95 -0.05
C VAL A 176 32.14 5.06 1.23
N GLN A 177 31.49 5.36 2.35
CA GLN A 177 32.13 5.51 3.65
C GLN A 177 32.83 4.22 4.07
N LEU A 178 32.11 3.09 4.04
CA LEU A 178 32.66 1.78 4.39
C LEU A 178 33.85 1.41 3.48
N ARG A 179 33.74 1.68 2.18
CA ARG A 179 34.86 1.44 1.24
C ARG A 179 36.09 2.27 1.60
N GLN A 180 35.91 3.53 1.96
CA GLN A 180 37.00 4.42 2.35
C GLN A 180 37.66 4.00 3.67
N GLU A 181 36.87 3.57 4.65
CA GLU A 181 37.36 3.05 5.94
C GLU A 181 38.23 1.80 5.76
N HIS A 182 37.80 0.90 4.87
CA HIS A 182 38.56 -0.28 4.48
C HIS A 182 39.69 0.00 3.47
N LYS A 183 39.87 1.26 3.06
CA LYS A 183 40.88 1.71 2.09
C LYS A 183 40.85 0.96 0.77
N LEU A 184 39.68 0.46 0.37
CA LEU A 184 39.51 -0.29 -0.87
C LEU A 184 39.40 0.67 -2.05
N SER A 185 40.20 0.43 -3.07
CA SER A 185 40.04 1.09 -4.36
C SER A 185 38.84 0.51 -5.11
N ARG A 186 38.29 1.28 -6.05
CA ARG A 186 37.16 0.83 -6.87
C ARG A 186 37.45 -0.46 -7.66
N LYS A 187 38.71 -0.70 -8.02
CA LYS A 187 39.13 -1.91 -8.74
C LYS A 187 39.12 -3.16 -7.87
N GLU A 188 39.27 -2.99 -6.56
CA GLU A 188 39.32 -4.10 -5.59
C GLU A 188 37.92 -4.53 -5.14
N CYS A 189 36.88 -3.76 -5.47
CA CYS A 189 35.48 -4.05 -5.11
C CYS A 189 34.85 -5.20 -5.90
N GLY A 190 35.57 -5.83 -6.84
CA GLY A 190 35.10 -7.01 -7.58
C GLY A 190 33.97 -6.76 -8.59
N ILE A 191 33.54 -5.51 -8.76
CA ILE A 191 32.54 -5.08 -9.74
C ILE A 191 33.12 -4.04 -10.70
N SER A 192 32.43 -3.75 -11.81
CA SER A 192 32.94 -2.76 -12.76
C SER A 192 32.95 -1.36 -12.15
N ASP A 193 33.95 -0.55 -12.52
CA ASP A 193 34.05 0.84 -12.06
C ASP A 193 32.82 1.67 -12.46
N TYR A 194 32.22 1.38 -13.62
CA TYR A 194 30.97 2.03 -14.04
C TYR A 194 29.80 1.69 -13.11
N GLU A 195 29.57 0.41 -12.82
CA GLU A 195 28.49 -0.02 -11.92
C GLU A 195 28.70 0.53 -10.50
N LEU A 196 29.94 0.46 -10.00
CA LEU A 196 30.26 1.01 -8.68
C LEU A 196 29.99 2.52 -8.63
N ARG A 197 30.34 3.28 -9.67
CA ARG A 197 30.00 4.72 -9.74
C ARG A 197 28.50 4.97 -9.75
N GLN A 198 27.70 4.15 -10.45
CA GLN A 198 26.24 4.31 -10.42
C GLN A 198 25.68 4.09 -9.02
N ILE A 199 26.19 3.08 -8.31
CA ILE A 199 25.80 2.76 -6.93
C ILE A 199 26.25 3.87 -5.97
N GLU A 200 27.53 4.25 -6.01
CA GLU A 200 28.10 5.32 -5.16
C GLU A 200 27.44 6.69 -5.39
N SER A 201 26.84 6.92 -6.56
CA SER A 201 26.09 8.14 -6.87
C SER A 201 24.61 8.08 -6.51
N GLY A 202 24.11 6.96 -5.97
CA GLY A 202 22.70 6.77 -5.60
C GLY A 202 21.75 6.70 -6.81
N LYS A 203 22.27 6.38 -8.01
CA LYS A 203 21.45 6.22 -9.22
C LYS A 203 20.82 4.84 -9.33
N VAL A 204 21.48 3.82 -8.78
CA VAL A 204 21.07 2.41 -8.88
C VAL A 204 21.19 1.76 -7.51
N MET A 205 20.14 1.04 -7.09
CA MET A 205 20.21 0.17 -5.92
C MET A 205 21.02 -1.08 -6.29
N PRO A 206 22.07 -1.44 -5.54
CA PRO A 206 22.79 -2.68 -5.78
C PRO A 206 21.88 -3.87 -5.50
N ASN A 207 21.85 -4.83 -6.43
CA ASN A 207 21.12 -6.09 -6.21
C ASN A 207 21.91 -7.01 -5.24
N HIS A 208 21.26 -8.09 -4.80
CA HIS A 208 21.86 -9.05 -3.86
C HIS A 208 23.21 -9.59 -4.34
N LYS A 209 23.37 -9.86 -5.65
CA LYS A 209 24.63 -10.37 -6.21
C LYS A 209 25.76 -9.35 -6.07
N ILE A 210 25.49 -8.09 -6.42
CA ILE A 210 26.46 -7.00 -6.29
C ILE A 210 26.83 -6.78 -4.82
N LEU A 211 25.84 -6.75 -3.93
CA LEU A 211 26.08 -6.63 -2.48
C LEU A 211 26.93 -7.79 -1.95
N GLY A 212 26.71 -9.02 -2.42
CA GLY A 212 27.56 -10.16 -2.09
C GLY A 212 28.99 -10.03 -2.59
N THR A 213 29.19 -9.50 -3.81
CA THR A 213 30.53 -9.21 -4.33
C THR A 213 31.24 -8.13 -3.53
N LEU A 214 30.53 -7.07 -3.15
CA LEU A 214 31.07 -6.02 -2.28
C LEU A 214 31.42 -6.55 -0.89
N ALA A 215 30.56 -7.35 -0.26
CA ALA A 215 30.83 -7.98 1.02
C ALA A 215 32.11 -8.84 0.97
N ALA A 216 32.26 -9.65 -0.08
CA ALA A 216 33.45 -10.48 -0.27
C ALA A 216 34.72 -9.64 -0.44
N ALA A 217 34.66 -8.52 -1.16
CA ALA A 217 35.79 -7.59 -1.28
C ALA A 217 36.18 -6.96 0.08
N HIS A 218 35.20 -6.74 0.96
CA HIS A 218 35.42 -6.26 2.34
C HIS A 218 35.77 -7.40 3.32
N GLN A 219 35.85 -8.65 2.84
CA GLN A 219 36.09 -9.84 3.67
C GLN A 219 35.06 -10.02 4.80
N MET A 220 33.83 -9.59 4.53
CA MET A 220 32.71 -9.68 5.45
C MET A 220 31.71 -10.74 4.99
N SER A 221 30.93 -11.28 5.93
CA SER A 221 29.71 -11.98 5.55
C SER A 221 28.71 -10.98 4.95
N PHE A 222 27.74 -11.49 4.19
CA PHE A 222 26.69 -10.64 3.62
C PHE A 222 25.91 -9.88 4.70
N SER A 223 25.60 -10.54 5.83
CA SER A 223 24.87 -9.92 6.94
C SER A 223 25.69 -8.82 7.61
N ASP A 224 26.96 -9.10 7.92
CA ASP A 224 27.84 -8.11 8.58
C ASP A 224 28.08 -6.91 7.67
N TYR A 225 28.16 -7.13 6.36
CA TYR A 225 28.31 -6.06 5.38
C TYR A 225 27.08 -5.13 5.36
N LEU A 226 25.86 -5.68 5.38
CA LEU A 226 24.65 -4.86 5.44
C LEU A 226 24.55 -4.06 6.73
N GLU A 227 24.92 -4.66 7.86
CA GLU A 227 24.99 -3.97 9.14
C GLU A 227 26.05 -2.86 9.13
N ALA A 228 27.25 -3.15 8.64
CA ALA A 228 28.34 -2.18 8.53
C ALA A 228 27.96 -1.01 7.61
N VAL A 229 27.34 -1.28 6.45
CA VAL A 229 26.83 -0.23 5.57
C VAL A 229 25.81 0.63 6.29
N SER A 230 24.86 0.02 7.02
CA SER A 230 23.83 0.74 7.79
C SER A 230 24.42 1.64 8.88
N GLN A 231 25.44 1.15 9.60
CA GLN A 231 26.16 1.91 10.63
C GLN A 231 27.03 3.03 10.03
N ALA A 232 27.59 2.81 8.84
CA ALA A 232 28.38 3.80 8.10
C ALA A 232 27.52 4.90 7.45
N ILE A 233 26.18 4.77 7.49
CA ILE A 233 25.30 5.84 7.02
C ILE A 233 25.46 7.04 7.96
N PRO A 234 25.94 8.20 7.45
CA PRO A 234 26.07 9.38 8.30
C PRO A 234 24.70 9.80 8.82
N MET A 235 24.57 9.95 10.14
CA MET A 235 23.42 10.55 10.78
C MET A 235 23.34 12.01 10.32
N GLU A 236 22.47 12.30 9.35
CA GLU A 236 22.12 13.68 9.04
C GLU A 236 21.41 14.25 10.28
N HIS A 237 22.05 15.22 10.95
CA HIS A 237 21.37 16.04 11.95
C HIS A 237 20.23 16.76 11.23
N ILE A 238 19.00 16.29 11.46
CA ILE A 238 17.75 16.98 11.08
C ILE A 238 17.66 18.29 11.86
#